data_AF-A0A355F4L3-F1
#
_entry.id   AF-A0A355F4L3-F1
#
_cell.length_a   1.000
_cell.length_b   1.000
_cell.length_c   1.000
_cell.angle_alpha   90.00
_cell.angle_beta   90.00
_cell.angle_gamma   90.00
#
_symmetry.space_group_name_H-M   'P 1'
#
loop_
_entity.id
_entity.type
_entity.pdbx_description
1 polymer ?
#
loop_
_entity_poly.entity_id
_entity_poly.type
_entity_poly.pdbx_seq_one_letter_code
_entity_poly.pdbx_strand_id
1 'polypeptide(L)'
;LYSEKKVFIRELIQNAHDAIQRRAVKDPSFNREQGHIDILTDLTASPARIIFRDNGLGMSVEDLEEFLSTIGKSGTKAARDEAPEVIGQFGIG
;
A
#
# COMPACT_ATOMS: atom_id res chain seq x y z
N LEU A 1 -4.47 7.17 -17.91
CA LEU A 1 -4.71 6.95 -16.47
C LEU A 1 -4.00 8.07 -15.73
N TYR A 2 -4.78 8.91 -15.03
CA TYR A 2 -4.41 10.14 -14.32
C TYR A 2 -3.88 11.29 -15.18
N SER A 3 -4.62 12.40 -15.18
CA SER A 3 -4.24 13.68 -15.82
C SER A 3 -3.08 14.39 -15.09
N GLU A 4 -2.81 13.99 -13.85
CA GLU A 4 -1.79 14.61 -13.00
C GLU A 4 -0.71 13.62 -12.58
N LYS A 5 0.54 13.95 -12.91
CA LYS A 5 1.75 13.17 -12.59
C LYS A 5 1.97 12.90 -11.10
N LYS A 6 1.18 13.51 -10.20
CA LYS A 6 1.33 13.37 -8.74
C LYS A 6 0.36 12.39 -8.11
N VAL A 7 -0.63 11.89 -8.86
CA VAL A 7 -1.68 11.02 -8.29
C VAL A 7 -1.08 9.72 -7.75
N PHE A 8 -0.11 9.12 -8.42
CA PHE A 8 0.51 7.87 -7.98
C PHE A 8 1.12 7.98 -6.57
N ILE A 9 1.67 9.14 -6.18
CA ILE A 9 2.23 9.35 -4.84
C ILE A 9 1.14 9.23 -3.78
N ARG A 10 -0.02 9.83 -4.03
CA ARG A 10 -1.17 9.74 -3.13
C ARG A 10 -1.62 8.28 -2.98
N GLU A 11 -1.77 7.58 -4.10
CA GLU A 11 -2.22 6.17 -4.10
C GLU A 11 -1.23 5.27 -3.35
N LEU A 12 0.09 5.43 -3.56
CA LEU A 12 1.11 4.65 -2.84
C LEU A 12 1.13 4.94 -1.34
N ILE A 13 0.96 6.20 -0.93
CA ILE A 13 0.87 6.57 0.50
C ILE A 13 -0.41 5.97 1.13
N GLN A 14 -1.53 5.98 0.40
CA GLN A 14 -2.78 5.37 0.87
C GLN A 14 -2.63 3.86 1.03
N ASN A 15 -2.00 3.18 0.07
CA ASN A 15 -1.75 1.74 0.14
C ASN A 15 -0.87 1.37 1.34
N ALA A 16 0.21 2.14 1.58
CA ALA A 16 1.10 1.97 2.72
C ALA A 16 0.39 2.20 4.06
N HIS A 17 -0.43 3.24 4.17
CA HIS A 17 -1.26 3.50 5.34
C HIS A 17 -2.20 2.32 5.63
N ASP A 18 -2.89 1.83 4.61
CA ASP A 18 -3.84 0.73 4.76
C ASP A 18 -3.15 -0.58 5.15
N ALA A 19 -1.94 -0.84 4.63
CA ALA A 19 -1.12 -1.97 5.04
C ALA A 19 -0.78 -1.91 6.54
N ILE A 20 -0.47 -0.72 7.08
CA ILE A 20 -0.21 -0.51 8.51
C ILE A 20 -1.47 -0.74 9.33
N GLN A 21 -2.62 -0.23 8.88
CA GLN A 21 -3.90 -0.46 9.58
C GLN A 21 -4.25 -1.95 9.64
N ARG A 22 -4.11 -2.65 8.51
CA ARG A 22 -4.37 -4.09 8.45
C ARG A 22 -3.42 -4.88 9.34
N ARG A 23 -2.14 -4.48 9.45
CA ARG A 23 -1.20 -5.11 10.38
C ARG A 23 -1.62 -4.91 11.83
N ALA A 24 -1.99 -3.70 12.22
CA ALA A 24 -2.44 -3.40 13.58
C ALA A 24 -3.67 -4.23 14.01
N VAL A 25 -4.54 -4.60 13.05
CA VAL A 25 -5.67 -5.50 13.32
C VAL A 25 -5.25 -6.97 13.37
N LYS A 26 -4.37 -7.43 12.47
CA LYS A 26 -4.02 -8.86 12.33
C LYS A 26 -2.87 -9.33 13.23
N ASP A 27 -2.00 -8.44 13.67
CA ASP A 27 -0.83 -8.73 14.50
C ASP A 27 -0.97 -8.01 15.86
N PRO A 28 -1.46 -8.69 16.91
CA PRO A 28 -1.61 -8.10 18.25
C PRO A 28 -0.29 -7.65 18.89
N SER A 29 0.85 -8.13 18.39
CA SER A 29 2.17 -7.73 18.88
C SER A 29 2.67 -6.42 18.27
N PHE A 30 2.03 -5.97 17.18
CA PHE A 30 2.40 -4.75 16.49
C PHE A 30 1.75 -3.53 17.16
N ASN A 31 2.57 -2.61 17.69
CA ASN A 31 2.07 -1.32 18.14
C ASN A 31 1.87 -0.42 16.92
N ARG A 32 0.62 0.00 16.67
CA ARG A 32 0.25 0.92 15.58
C ARG A 32 1.05 2.22 15.58
N GLU A 33 1.45 2.73 16.74
CA GLU A 33 2.28 3.95 16.85
C GLU A 33 3.70 3.76 16.27
N GLN A 34 4.13 2.52 16.06
CA GLN A 34 5.39 2.18 15.39
C GLN A 34 5.24 2.04 13.86
N GLY A 35 4.02 2.21 13.33
CA GLY A 35 3.76 2.27 11.90
C GLY A 35 4.48 3.45 11.26
N HIS A 36 5.22 3.20 10.19
CA HIS A 36 5.93 4.25 9.45
C HIS A 36 5.95 3.98 7.95
N ILE A 37 6.04 5.07 7.19
CA ILE A 37 6.17 5.07 5.73
C ILE A 37 7.43 5.87 5.39
N ASP A 38 8.43 5.19 4.85
CA ASP A 38 9.67 5.79 4.35
C ASP A 38 9.52 6.12 2.86
N ILE A 39 9.89 7.34 2.49
CA ILE A 39 9.99 7.77 1.10
C ILE A 39 11.44 8.15 0.83
N LEU A 40 12.12 7.35 0.01
CA LEU A 40 13.52 7.50 -0.30
C LEU A 40 13.69 7.90 -1.76
N THR A 41 14.56 8.86 -2.04
CA THR A 41 14.93 9.26 -3.39
C THR A 41 16.36 8.85 -3.67
N ASP A 42 16.55 8.07 -4.72
CA ASP A 42 17.86 7.69 -5.24
C ASP A 42 18.00 8.29 -6.65
N LEU A 43 18.47 9.53 -6.67
CA LEU A 43 18.71 10.28 -7.90
C LEU A 43 20.05 9.93 -8.56
N THR A 44 20.88 9.14 -7.87
CA THR A 44 22.19 8.69 -8.36
C THR A 44 22.11 7.39 -9.15
N ALA A 45 21.06 6.59 -8.94
CA ALA A 45 20.76 5.43 -9.75
C ALA A 45 20.37 5.80 -11.19
N SER A 46 20.64 4.87 -12.12
CA SER A 46 20.17 4.96 -13.51
C SER A 46 19.35 3.70 -13.85
N PRO A 47 18.03 3.81 -14.01
CA PRO A 47 17.22 5.04 -13.90
C PRO A 47 17.11 5.54 -12.46
N ALA A 48 16.85 6.85 -12.29
CA ALA A 48 16.57 7.44 -10.99
C ALA A 48 15.32 6.79 -10.36
N ARG A 49 15.32 6.62 -9.04
CA ARG A 49 14.27 5.89 -8.32
C ARG A 49 13.67 6.72 -7.20
N ILE A 50 12.36 6.54 -7.01
CA ILE A 50 11.64 6.92 -5.80
C ILE A 50 11.13 5.61 -5.19
N ILE A 51 11.45 5.37 -3.92
CA ILE A 51 11.13 4.13 -3.22
C ILE A 51 10.18 4.48 -2.07
N PHE A 52 9.04 3.80 -2.04
CA PHE A 52 8.08 3.85 -0.95
C PHE A 52 8.18 2.54 -0.18
N ARG A 53 8.38 2.61 1.14
CA ARG A 53 8.48 1.44 2.01
C ARG A 53 7.63 1.67 3.25
N ASP A 54 6.81 0.71 3.60
CA ASP A 54 6.11 0.66 4.88
C ASP A 54 6.48 -0.59 5.67
N ASN A 55 6.12 -0.58 6.95
CA ASN A 55 6.21 -1.74 7.83
C ASN A 55 4.83 -2.34 8.13
N GLY A 56 3.89 -2.22 7.19
CA GLY A 56 2.55 -2.78 7.29
C GLY A 56 2.53 -4.30 7.10
N LEU A 57 1.34 -4.82 6.78
CA LEU A 57 1.06 -6.26 6.76
C LEU A 57 1.88 -7.01 5.69
N GLY A 58 2.30 -6.30 4.63
CA GLY A 58 2.89 -6.91 3.45
C GLY A 58 1.85 -7.69 2.64
N MET A 59 2.35 -8.51 1.72
CA MET A 59 1.57 -9.39 0.85
C MET A 59 2.25 -10.75 0.77
N SER A 60 1.48 -11.84 0.76
CA SER A 60 1.99 -13.16 0.42
C SER A 60 2.23 -13.29 -1.09
N VAL A 61 2.80 -14.42 -1.53
CA VAL A 61 2.98 -14.70 -2.96
C VAL A 61 1.62 -14.82 -3.65
N GLU A 62 0.64 -15.45 -2.98
CA GLU A 62 -0.72 -15.63 -3.47
C GLU A 62 -1.45 -14.29 -3.60
N ASP A 63 -1.29 -13.39 -2.62
CA ASP A 63 -1.82 -12.02 -2.71
C ASP A 63 -1.25 -11.32 -3.96
N LEU A 64 0.07 -11.39 -4.16
CA LEU A 64 0.74 -10.78 -5.31
C LEU A 64 0.24 -11.35 -6.64
N GLU A 65 0.07 -12.67 -6.73
CA GLU A 65 -0.47 -13.32 -7.93
C GLU A 65 -1.89 -12.84 -8.21
N GLU A 66 -2.78 -12.77 -7.21
CA GLU A 66 -4.15 -12.28 -7.39
C GLU A 66 -4.19 -10.82 -7.88
N PHE A 67 -3.40 -9.94 -7.25
CA PHE A 67 -3.40 -8.51 -7.55
C PHE A 67 -2.71 -8.17 -8.88
N LEU A 68 -1.63 -8.87 -9.25
CA LEU A 68 -0.89 -8.59 -10.49
C LEU A 68 -1.48 -9.31 -11.71
N SER A 69 -2.09 -10.49 -11.52
CA SER A 69 -2.75 -11.22 -12.61
C SER A 69 -4.10 -10.63 -12.99
N THR A 70 -4.77 -9.94 -12.05
CA THR A 70 -6.09 -9.38 -12.26
C THR A 70 -6.03 -7.86 -12.32
N ILE A 71 -5.78 -7.30 -13.51
CA ILE A 71 -5.89 -5.86 -13.74
C ILE A 71 -7.31 -5.40 -13.35
N GLY A 72 -7.43 -4.72 -12.21
CA GLY A 72 -8.63 -3.97 -11.83
C GLY A 72 -9.67 -4.68 -10.96
N LYS A 73 -9.36 -5.77 -10.23
CA LYS A 73 -10.26 -6.22 -9.15
C LYS A 73 -9.97 -5.48 -7.84
N SER A 74 -10.95 -4.72 -7.37
CA SER A 74 -10.88 -4.00 -6.10
C SER A 74 -11.14 -4.92 -4.91
N GLY A 75 -10.09 -5.38 -4.24
CA GLY A 75 -10.16 -6.15 -2.98
C GLY A 75 -10.65 -5.35 -1.76
N THR A 76 -11.02 -4.08 -1.94
CA THR A 76 -11.24 -3.10 -0.87
C THR A 76 -12.52 -3.25 -0.10
N LYS A 77 -13.54 -3.91 -0.68
CA LYS A 77 -14.76 -4.19 0.08
C LYS A 77 -14.48 -5.14 1.25
N ALA A 78 -13.69 -6.18 1.02
CA ALA A 78 -13.29 -7.13 2.06
C ALA A 78 -12.31 -6.48 3.07
N ALA A 79 -11.37 -5.65 2.61
CA ALA A 79 -10.39 -5.01 3.48
C ALA A 79 -11.01 -3.98 4.45
N ARG A 80 -12.07 -3.27 4.06
CA ARG A 80 -12.73 -2.29 4.92
C ARG A 80 -13.55 -2.93 6.04
N ASP A 81 -14.10 -4.12 5.78
CA ASP A 81 -14.77 -4.93 6.80
C ASP A 81 -13.75 -5.50 7.82
N GLU A 82 -12.51 -5.77 7.39
CA GLU A 82 -11.41 -6.17 8.28
C GLU A 82 -10.83 -4.99 9.08
N ALA A 83 -10.74 -3.79 8.48
CA ALA A 83 -10.13 -2.61 9.09
C ALA A 83 -10.89 -1.32 8.69
N PRO A 84 -11.70 -0.72 9.61
CA PRO A 84 -12.56 0.43 9.29
C PRO A 84 -11.81 1.69 8.84
N GLU A 85 -10.54 1.81 9.20
CA GLU A 85 -9.67 2.96 8.93
C GLU A 85 -8.92 2.85 7.60
N VAL A 86 -9.17 1.83 6.80
CA VAL A 86 -8.65 1.70 5.42
C VAL A 86 -9.27 2.78 4.54
N ILE A 87 -8.42 3.54 3.84
CA ILE A 87 -8.79 4.72 3.05
C ILE A 87 -8.80 4.40 1.54
N GLY A 88 -7.92 3.51 1.10
CA GLY A 88 -7.71 3.16 -0.30
C GLY A 88 -8.91 2.46 -0.92
N GLN A 89 -9.11 2.73 -2.21
CA GLN A 89 -9.95 1.95 -3.12
C GLN A 89 -9.04 1.29 -4.16
N PHE A 90 -8.32 0.22 -3.78
CA PHE A 90 -7.41 -0.52 -4.67
C PHE A 90 -8.08 -0.85 -6.01
N GLY A 91 -7.33 -0.71 -7.10
CA GLY A 91 -7.76 -1.14 -8.43
C GLY A 91 -7.09 -0.44 -9.62
N ILE A 92 -6.30 0.63 -9.42
CA ILE A 92 -5.68 1.33 -10.57
C ILE A 92 -4.37 2.09 -10.24
N GLY A 93 -3.67 1.72 -9.16
CA GLY A 93 -2.37 2.27 -8.77
C GLY A 93 -1.22 1.39 -9.20
#